data_AF-A0A4Q3BS02-F1
#
_entry.id   AF-A0A4Q3BS02-F1
#
_cell.length_a   1.000
_cell.length_b   1.000
_cell.length_c   1.000
_cell.angle_alpha   90.00
_cell.angle_beta   90.00
_cell.angle_gamma   90.00
#
_symmetry.space_group_name_H-M   'P 1'
#
loop_
_entity.id
_entity.type
_entity.pdbx_description
1 polymer ?
#
loop_
_entity_poly.entity_id
_entity_poly.type
_entity_poly.pdbx_seq_one_letter_code
_entity_poly.pdbx_strand_id
1 'polypeptide(L)'
;AGRAGADREASFWGDFMVMINASSFAVYLVIVKPLMKKYHPITVSLWTFIFGLIFVLPVATHELLAVQWHELSNIHWAIIAFTVFCTTFLAYTLNAWAIQYVKSSVVGSYIYLQPVLGIALAVSTGKYSLHWWHLIYASLIFTGVYLVSRKRAEQLGEKEIE
;
A
#
# COMPACT_ATOMS: atom_id res chain seq x y z
N ALA A 1 6.18 31.65 20.54
CA ALA A 1 5.22 32.07 19.51
C ALA A 1 5.62 31.49 18.17
N GLY A 2 4.71 30.77 17.51
CA GLY A 2 4.64 30.69 16.05
C GLY A 2 5.64 29.81 15.29
N ARG A 3 5.56 28.48 15.46
CA ARG A 3 5.71 27.53 14.35
C ARG A 3 4.66 26.42 14.51
N ALA A 4 3.40 26.83 14.43
CA ALA A 4 2.33 25.90 14.04
C ALA A 4 2.76 25.31 12.70
N GLY A 5 2.73 23.98 12.61
CA GLY A 5 3.05 23.25 11.39
C GLY A 5 2.24 23.84 10.26
N ALA A 6 2.92 24.16 9.16
CA ALA A 6 2.27 24.57 7.93
C ALA A 6 1.14 23.58 7.65
N ASP A 7 -0.09 24.08 7.67
CA ASP A 7 -1.25 23.42 7.14
C ASP A 7 -0.90 23.05 5.69
N ARG A 8 -0.50 21.80 5.45
CA ARG A 8 -0.52 21.26 4.09
C ARG A 8 -1.99 21.27 3.71
N GLU A 9 -2.41 22.27 2.95
CA GLU A 9 -3.73 22.29 2.32
C GLU A 9 -3.99 20.90 1.74
N ALA A 10 -5.14 20.31 2.10
CA ALA A 10 -5.61 19.10 1.47
C ALA A 10 -5.73 19.39 -0.03
N SER A 11 -4.79 18.86 -0.81
CA SER A 11 -4.75 19.06 -2.24
C SER A 11 -5.79 18.16 -2.87
N PHE A 12 -6.82 18.74 -3.48
CA PHE A 12 -7.82 18.00 -4.26
C PHE A 12 -7.18 17.01 -5.24
N TRP A 13 -6.05 17.41 -5.86
CA TRP A 13 -5.28 16.54 -6.75
C TRP A 13 -4.65 15.35 -6.01
N GLY A 14 -4.17 15.56 -4.78
CA GLY A 14 -3.66 14.49 -3.93
C GLY A 14 -4.76 13.48 -3.58
N ASP A 15 -5.91 13.95 -3.13
CA ASP A 15 -7.06 13.08 -2.81
C ASP A 15 -7.55 12.31 -4.03
N PHE A 16 -7.60 12.96 -5.19
CA PHE A 16 -7.94 12.34 -6.46
C PHE A 16 -6.94 11.24 -6.86
N MET A 17 -5.64 11.48 -6.69
CA MET A 17 -4.60 10.48 -6.92
C MET A 17 -4.72 9.27 -5.99
N VAL A 18 -5.08 9.49 -4.71
CA VAL A 18 -5.34 8.41 -3.75
C VAL A 18 -6.56 7.58 -4.19
N MET A 19 -7.62 8.23 -4.66
CA MET A 19 -8.81 7.54 -5.17
C MET A 19 -8.50 6.68 -6.41
N ILE A 20 -7.69 7.22 -7.34
CA ILE A 20 -7.21 6.45 -8.51
C ILE A 20 -6.38 5.26 -8.03
N ASN A 21 -5.44 5.47 -7.12
CA ASN A 21 -4.58 4.40 -6.60
C ASN A 21 -5.40 3.27 -5.97
N ALA A 22 -6.36 3.60 -5.09
CA ALA A 22 -7.23 2.62 -4.44
C ALA A 22 -8.07 1.84 -5.47
N SER A 23 -8.59 2.52 -6.49
CA SER A 23 -9.37 1.89 -7.57
C SER A 23 -8.51 0.96 -8.43
N SER A 24 -7.32 1.40 -8.83
CA SER A 24 -6.36 0.59 -9.58
C SER A 24 -5.96 -0.66 -8.81
N PHE A 25 -5.71 -0.54 -7.50
CA PHE A 25 -5.35 -1.68 -6.67
C PHE A 25 -6.51 -2.67 -6.50
N ALA A 26 -7.75 -2.19 -6.35
CA ALA A 26 -8.93 -3.05 -6.32
C ALA A 26 -9.10 -3.84 -7.62
N VAL A 27 -8.93 -3.19 -8.78
CA VAL A 27 -8.95 -3.85 -10.10
C VAL A 27 -7.82 -4.88 -10.21
N TYR A 28 -6.61 -4.53 -9.77
CA TYR A 28 -5.46 -5.45 -9.74
C TYR A 28 -5.79 -6.73 -8.95
N LEU A 29 -6.38 -6.63 -7.75
CA LEU A 29 -6.73 -7.80 -6.94
C LEU A 29 -7.74 -8.75 -7.62
N VAL A 30 -8.63 -8.21 -8.46
CA VAL A 30 -9.60 -9.01 -9.22
C VAL A 30 -8.92 -9.72 -10.41
N ILE A 31 -8.06 -9.01 -11.14
CA ILE A 31 -7.37 -9.54 -12.32
C ILE A 31 -6.26 -10.53 -11.93
N VAL A 32 -5.51 -10.25 -10.86
CA VAL A 32 -4.36 -11.06 -10.46
C VAL A 32 -4.78 -12.43 -9.93
N LYS A 33 -5.96 -12.54 -9.32
CA LYS A 33 -6.44 -13.78 -8.71
C LYS A 33 -6.54 -14.97 -9.70
N PRO A 34 -7.19 -14.86 -10.87
CA PRO A 34 -7.19 -15.96 -11.85
C PRO A 34 -5.81 -16.23 -12.44
N LEU A 35 -4.96 -15.21 -12.59
CA LEU A 35 -3.58 -15.38 -13.06
C LEU A 35 -2.76 -16.22 -12.07
N MET A 36 -2.91 -15.98 -10.77
CA MET A 36 -2.23 -16.74 -9.71
C MET A 36 -2.68 -18.21 -9.62
N LYS A 37 -3.85 -18.56 -10.18
CA LYS A 37 -4.28 -19.97 -10.30
C LYS A 37 -3.61 -20.70 -11.47
N LYS A 38 -3.14 -19.97 -12.48
CA LYS A 38 -2.58 -20.52 -13.72
C LYS A 38 -1.06 -20.44 -13.76
N TYR A 39 -0.47 -19.45 -13.12
CA TYR A 39 0.96 -19.14 -13.19
C TYR A 39 1.57 -19.05 -11.79
N HIS A 40 2.87 -19.36 -11.71
CA HIS A 40 3.62 -19.21 -10.46
C HIS A 40 3.67 -17.72 -10.02
N PRO A 41 3.54 -17.40 -8.71
CA PRO A 41 3.53 -16.03 -8.19
C PRO A 41 4.69 -15.15 -8.64
N ILE A 42 5.88 -15.73 -8.70
CA ILE A 42 7.09 -15.04 -9.15
C ILE A 42 6.95 -14.60 -10.61
N THR A 43 6.38 -15.45 -11.48
CA THR A 43 6.18 -15.14 -12.89
C THR A 43 5.22 -13.96 -13.06
N VAL A 44 4.08 -13.98 -12.35
CA VAL A 44 3.11 -12.88 -12.42
C VAL A 44 3.72 -11.58 -11.89
N SER A 45 4.48 -11.65 -10.79
CA SER A 45 5.16 -10.50 -10.20
C SER A 45 6.22 -9.92 -11.15
N LEU A 46 7.04 -10.77 -11.78
CA LEU A 46 8.06 -10.36 -12.75
C LEU A 46 7.44 -9.57 -13.91
N TRP A 47 6.39 -10.11 -14.53
CA TRP A 47 5.70 -9.42 -15.62
C TRP A 47 5.05 -8.10 -15.15
N THR A 48 4.46 -8.09 -13.95
CA THR A 48 3.90 -6.87 -13.36
C THR A 48 4.97 -5.78 -13.20
N PHE A 49 6.15 -6.14 -12.69
CA PHE A 49 7.27 -5.20 -12.54
C PHE A 49 7.86 -4.75 -13.87
N ILE A 50 7.94 -5.61 -14.88
CA ILE A 50 8.44 -5.23 -16.22
C ILE A 50 7.51 -4.20 -16.86
N PHE A 51 6.21 -4.46 -16.90
CA PHE A 51 5.26 -3.48 -17.44
C PHE A 51 5.24 -2.20 -16.59
N GLY A 52 5.24 -2.34 -15.26
CA GLY A 52 5.35 -1.21 -14.34
C GLY A 52 6.59 -0.35 -14.60
N LEU A 53 7.75 -0.97 -14.81
CA LEU A 53 8.99 -0.28 -15.14
C LEU A 53 8.85 0.52 -16.44
N ILE A 54 8.29 -0.08 -17.50
CA ILE A 54 8.11 0.61 -18.79
C ILE A 54 7.24 1.87 -18.63
N PHE A 55 6.17 1.80 -17.84
CA PHE A 55 5.29 2.96 -17.61
C PHE A 55 5.89 3.99 -16.66
N VAL A 56 6.62 3.55 -15.63
CA VAL A 56 7.22 4.44 -14.63
C VAL A 56 8.47 5.13 -15.18
N LEU A 57 9.26 4.47 -16.03
CA LEU A 57 10.52 4.99 -16.55
C LEU A 57 10.41 6.40 -17.15
N PRO A 58 9.50 6.72 -18.09
CA PRO A 58 9.42 8.07 -18.66
C PRO A 58 9.08 9.13 -17.59
N VAL A 59 8.23 8.79 -16.62
CA VAL A 59 7.86 9.68 -15.52
C VAL A 59 9.03 9.89 -14.55
N ALA A 60 9.76 8.81 -14.23
CA ALA A 60 10.88 8.82 -13.31
C ALA A 60 12.17 9.38 -13.93
N THR A 61 12.26 9.52 -15.26
CA THR A 61 13.50 9.89 -15.96
C THR A 61 14.01 11.25 -15.48
N HIS A 62 13.12 12.23 -15.35
CA HIS A 62 13.49 13.57 -14.88
C HIS A 62 14.12 13.53 -13.49
N GLU A 63 13.46 12.84 -12.56
CA GLU A 63 13.94 12.69 -11.18
C GLU A 63 15.25 11.89 -11.13
N LEU A 64 15.37 10.84 -11.94
CA LEU A 64 16.56 9.99 -11.99
C LEU A 64 17.81 10.75 -12.46
N LEU A 65 17.64 11.70 -13.40
CA LEU A 65 18.71 12.57 -13.88
C LEU A 65 19.07 13.66 -12.85
N ALA A 66 18.12 14.06 -12.00
CA ALA A 66 18.37 15.03 -10.93
C ALA A 66 19.10 14.42 -9.72
N VAL A 67 19.16 13.08 -9.61
CA VAL A 67 19.85 12.40 -8.50
C VAL A 67 21.36 12.62 -8.58
N GLN A 68 21.94 13.13 -7.50
CA GLN A 68 23.39 13.23 -7.32
C GLN A 68 23.96 11.91 -6.78
N TRP A 69 24.18 10.95 -7.69
CA TRP A 69 24.61 9.59 -7.35
C TRP A 69 25.89 9.51 -6.51
N HIS A 70 26.80 10.48 -6.67
CA HIS A 70 28.05 10.54 -5.91
C HIS A 70 27.87 10.94 -4.44
N GLU A 71 26.75 11.57 -4.08
CA GLU A 71 26.46 11.97 -2.69
C GLU A 71 25.78 10.85 -1.89
N LEU A 72 25.45 9.73 -2.54
CA LEU A 72 24.84 8.58 -1.89
C LEU A 72 25.86 7.83 -1.02
N SER A 73 25.78 8.07 0.29
CA SER A 73 26.51 7.29 1.29
C SER A 73 26.09 5.81 1.32
N ASN A 74 26.91 4.98 1.98
CA ASN A 74 26.64 3.54 2.15
C ASN A 74 25.29 3.24 2.82
N ILE A 75 24.81 4.12 3.70
CA ILE A 75 23.50 3.91 4.34
C ILE A 75 22.35 4.12 3.37
N HIS A 76 22.47 5.06 2.41
CA HIS A 76 21.45 5.24 1.36
C HIS A 76 21.35 4.00 0.47
N TRP A 77 22.48 3.42 0.09
CA TRP A 77 22.52 2.16 -0.65
C TRP A 77 21.91 0.99 0.13
N ALA A 78 22.18 0.88 1.43
CA ALA A 78 21.56 -0.13 2.28
C ALA A 78 20.04 0.03 2.36
N ILE A 79 19.53 1.27 2.46
CA ILE A 79 18.09 1.56 2.47
C ILE A 79 17.45 1.18 1.13
N ILE A 80 18.10 1.51 0.00
CA ILE A 80 17.62 1.12 -1.34
C ILE A 80 17.56 -0.41 -1.45
N ALA A 81 18.64 -1.11 -1.08
CA ALA A 81 18.70 -2.56 -1.15
C ALA A 81 17.63 -3.22 -0.26
N PHE A 82 17.45 -2.73 0.97
CA PHE A 82 16.40 -3.19 1.87
C PHE A 82 15.00 -2.98 1.28
N THR A 83 14.75 -1.82 0.69
CA THR A 83 13.46 -1.49 0.08
C THR A 83 13.16 -2.41 -1.10
N VAL A 84 14.13 -2.64 -1.99
CA VAL A 84 13.97 -3.52 -3.15
C VAL A 84 13.78 -4.97 -2.72
N PHE A 85 14.58 -5.48 -1.79
CA PHE A 85 14.53 -6.89 -1.41
C PHE A 85 13.41 -7.21 -0.42
N CYS A 86 13.36 -6.52 0.72
CA CYS A 86 12.42 -6.85 1.80
C CYS A 86 11.02 -6.30 1.54
N THR A 87 10.92 -5.00 1.23
CA THR A 87 9.61 -4.34 1.14
C THR A 87 8.92 -4.56 -0.21
N THR A 88 9.70 -4.81 -1.25
CA THR A 88 9.17 -5.08 -2.59
C THR A 88 9.19 -6.59 -2.85
N PHE A 89 10.34 -7.17 -3.20
CA PHE A 89 10.38 -8.56 -3.67
C PHE A 89 9.76 -9.57 -2.69
N LEU A 90 10.20 -9.56 -1.43
CA LEU A 90 9.73 -10.51 -0.42
C LEU A 90 8.25 -10.27 -0.07
N ALA A 91 7.86 -9.03 0.21
CA ALA A 91 6.48 -8.71 0.58
C ALA A 91 5.49 -9.01 -0.56
N TYR A 92 5.81 -8.66 -1.82
CA TYR A 92 4.94 -8.98 -2.96
C TYR A 92 4.87 -10.47 -3.21
N THR A 93 5.98 -11.21 -3.08
CA THR A 93 5.98 -12.68 -3.23
C THR A 93 5.11 -13.32 -2.16
N LEU A 94 5.21 -12.89 -0.90
CA LEU A 94 4.36 -13.36 0.20
C LEU A 94 2.89 -12.99 -0.01
N ASN A 95 2.60 -11.80 -0.53
CA ASN A 95 1.23 -11.36 -0.83
C ASN A 95 0.62 -12.20 -1.96
N ALA A 96 1.35 -12.38 -3.06
CA ALA A 96 0.94 -13.23 -4.17
C ALA A 96 0.79 -14.70 -3.76
N TRP A 97 1.64 -15.19 -2.86
CA TRP A 97 1.49 -16.49 -2.23
C TRP A 97 0.21 -16.56 -1.38
N ALA A 98 -0.02 -15.60 -0.49
CA ALA A 98 -1.21 -15.57 0.37
C ALA A 98 -2.52 -15.53 -0.42
N ILE A 99 -2.61 -14.76 -1.52
CA ILE A 99 -3.79 -14.67 -2.38
C ILE A 99 -4.24 -16.04 -2.95
N GLN A 100 -3.33 -17.02 -3.03
CA GLN A 100 -3.70 -18.38 -3.44
C GLN A 100 -4.48 -19.14 -2.35
N TYR A 101 -4.26 -18.81 -1.07
CA TYR A 101 -4.85 -19.51 0.07
C TYR A 101 -5.98 -18.72 0.75
N VAL A 102 -6.05 -17.40 0.56
CA VAL A 102 -7.08 -16.54 1.16
C VAL A 102 -7.90 -15.77 0.11
N LYS A 103 -9.19 -15.56 0.40
CA LYS A 103 -10.09 -14.77 -0.47
C LYS A 103 -9.52 -13.34 -0.60
N SER A 104 -9.55 -12.73 -1.81
CA SER A 104 -9.00 -11.37 -2.05
C SER A 104 -9.57 -10.28 -1.13
N SER A 105 -10.78 -10.47 -0.61
CA SER A 105 -11.39 -9.59 0.40
C SER A 105 -10.66 -9.61 1.74
N VAL A 106 -10.13 -10.78 2.15
CA VAL A 106 -9.36 -10.93 3.38
C VAL A 106 -8.02 -10.20 3.23
N VAL A 107 -7.32 -10.40 2.11
CA VAL A 107 -6.07 -9.69 1.80
C VAL A 107 -6.28 -8.18 1.78
N GLY A 108 -7.35 -7.71 1.13
CA GLY A 108 -7.71 -6.28 1.13
C GLY A 108 -8.01 -5.73 2.52
N SER A 109 -8.54 -6.55 3.43
CA SER A 109 -8.80 -6.14 4.82
C SER A 109 -7.51 -5.97 5.63
N TYR A 110 -6.48 -6.79 5.37
CA TYR A 110 -5.17 -6.67 6.03
C TYR A 110 -4.42 -5.37 5.67
N ILE A 111 -4.71 -4.75 4.54
CA ILE A 111 -4.11 -3.47 4.14
C ILE A 111 -4.46 -2.36 5.13
N TYR A 112 -5.62 -2.44 5.79
CA TYR A 112 -6.00 -1.48 6.83
C TYR A 112 -5.15 -1.58 8.10
N LEU A 113 -4.35 -2.64 8.27
CA LEU A 113 -3.37 -2.73 9.35
C LEU A 113 -2.13 -1.86 9.07
N GLN A 114 -1.79 -1.63 7.81
CA GLN A 114 -0.62 -0.81 7.42
C GLN A 114 -0.66 0.60 8.02
N PRO A 115 -1.76 1.39 7.94
CA PRO A 115 -1.80 2.71 8.55
C PRO A 115 -1.68 2.66 10.09
N VAL A 116 -2.21 1.63 10.76
CA VAL A 116 -2.06 1.47 12.22
C VAL A 116 -0.60 1.28 12.58
N LEU A 117 0.06 0.32 11.93
CA LEU A 117 1.46 0.01 12.19
C LEU A 117 2.36 1.19 11.80
N GLY A 118 2.04 1.89 10.70
CA GLY A 118 2.76 3.09 10.27
C GLY A 118 2.71 4.20 11.31
N ILE A 119 1.52 4.49 11.87
CA ILE A 119 1.36 5.48 12.94
C ILE A 119 2.08 5.02 14.21
N ALA A 120 1.93 3.74 14.60
CA ALA A 120 2.59 3.20 15.78
C ALA A 120 4.11 3.30 15.71
N LEU A 121 4.70 2.94 14.56
CA LEU A 121 6.14 3.06 14.31
C LEU A 121 6.59 4.52 14.24
N ALA A 122 5.81 5.41 13.60
CA ALA A 122 6.13 6.83 13.55
C ALA A 122 6.18 7.46 14.95
N VAL A 123 5.20 7.13 15.79
CA VAL A 123 5.14 7.59 17.19
C VAL A 123 6.25 6.97 18.02
N SER A 124 6.57 5.68 17.84
CA SER A 124 7.64 5.01 18.58
C SER A 124 9.02 5.60 18.31
N THR A 125 9.24 6.26 17.16
CA THR A 125 10.50 6.99 16.90
C THR A 125 10.64 8.30 17.68
N GLY A 126 9.58 8.74 18.40
CA GLY A 126 9.55 10.00 19.13
C GLY A 126 9.48 11.25 18.24
N LYS A 127 9.52 11.10 16.92
CA LYS A 127 9.49 12.21 15.94
C LYS A 127 8.09 12.74 15.66
N TYR A 128 7.05 11.99 16.05
CA TYR A 128 5.65 12.34 15.81
C TYR A 128 4.86 12.29 17.12
N SER A 129 4.17 13.39 17.43
CA SER A 129 3.29 13.49 18.59
C SER A 129 1.85 13.18 18.20
N LEU A 130 1.23 12.23 18.89
CA LEU A 130 -0.15 11.82 18.68
C LEU A 130 -1.09 12.88 19.27
N HIS A 131 -1.69 13.69 18.40
CA HIS A 131 -2.75 14.62 18.82
C HIS A 131 -4.10 13.91 18.90
N TRP A 132 -4.97 14.33 19.82
CA TRP A 132 -6.32 13.76 20.01
C TRP A 132 -7.15 13.65 18.72
N TRP A 133 -7.03 14.62 17.80
CA TRP A 133 -7.73 14.62 16.52
C TRP A 133 -7.39 13.42 15.63
N HIS A 134 -6.16 12.90 15.70
CA HIS A 134 -5.77 11.70 14.94
C HIS A 134 -6.54 10.46 15.39
N LEU A 135 -6.93 10.37 16.66
CA LEU A 135 -7.76 9.28 17.17
C LEU A 135 -9.18 9.34 16.59
N ILE A 136 -9.72 10.54 16.40
CA ILE A 136 -11.03 10.73 15.76
C ILE A 136 -10.97 10.27 14.29
N TYR A 137 -9.95 10.69 13.54
CA TYR A 137 -9.76 10.26 12.14
C TYR A 137 -9.56 8.74 12.04
N ALA A 138 -8.71 8.17 12.90
CA ALA A 138 -8.50 6.72 12.95
C ALA A 138 -9.82 5.98 13.23
N SER A 139 -10.61 6.45 14.21
CA SER A 139 -11.90 5.84 14.57
C SER A 139 -12.90 5.85 13.41
N LEU A 140 -13.00 6.96 12.69
CA LEU A 140 -13.83 7.08 11.49
C LEU A 140 -13.42 6.09 10.39
N ILE A 141 -12.11 5.98 10.11
CA ILE A 141 -11.57 5.04 9.13
C ILE A 141 -11.90 3.59 9.53
N PHE A 142 -11.60 3.19 10.77
CA PHE A 142 -11.88 1.83 11.24
C PHE A 142 -13.37 1.50 11.25
N THR A 143 -14.23 2.47 11.58
CA THR A 143 -15.67 2.29 11.52
C THR A 143 -16.14 2.04 10.09
N GLY A 144 -15.63 2.81 9.12
CA GLY A 144 -15.93 2.60 7.70
C GLY A 144 -15.49 1.21 7.21
N VAL A 145 -14.26 0.81 7.56
CA VAL A 145 -13.73 -0.53 7.27
C VAL A 145 -14.61 -1.62 7.88
N TYR A 146 -14.97 -1.47 9.15
CA TYR A 146 -15.82 -2.43 9.86
C TYR A 146 -17.19 -2.60 9.20
N LEU A 147 -17.86 -1.50 8.83
CA LEU A 147 -19.18 -1.54 8.19
C LEU A 147 -19.15 -2.25 6.83
N VAL A 148 -18.12 -1.98 6.02
CA VAL A 148 -17.95 -2.61 4.70
C VAL A 148 -17.60 -4.10 4.85
N SER A 149 -16.74 -4.45 5.81
CA SER A 149 -16.36 -5.83 6.07
C SER A 149 -17.51 -6.67 6.61
N ARG A 150 -18.37 -6.12 7.47
CA ARG A 150 -19.50 -6.84 8.08
C ARG A 150 -20.56 -7.23 7.05
N LYS A 151 -21.04 -6.28 6.24
CA LYS A 151 -22.04 -6.55 5.18
C LYS A 151 -21.59 -7.64 4.20
N ARG A 152 -20.29 -7.71 3.94
CA ARG A 152 -19.73 -8.69 3.01
C ARG A 152 -19.57 -10.08 3.62
N ALA A 153 -19.31 -10.17 4.93
CA ALA A 153 -19.31 -11.43 5.66
C ALA A 153 -20.72 -12.07 5.66
N GLU A 154 -21.76 -11.25 5.88
CA GLU A 154 -23.16 -11.67 5.81
C GLU A 154 -23.52 -12.24 4.41
N GLN A 155 -23.17 -11.52 3.33
CA GLN A 155 -23.41 -11.98 1.94
C GLN A 155 -22.66 -13.27 1.53
N LEU A 156 -21.52 -13.55 2.15
CA LEU A 156 -20.75 -14.77 1.89
C LEU A 156 -21.34 -15.97 2.63
N GLY A 157 -21.91 -15.77 3.82
CA GLY A 157 -22.62 -16.82 4.55
C GLY A 157 -23.88 -17.27 3.83
N GLU A 158 -24.63 -16.35 3.21
CA GLU A 158 -25.82 -16.71 2.41
C GLU A 158 -25.48 -17.56 1.17
N LYS A 159 -24.33 -17.30 0.51
CA LYS A 159 -23.90 -18.06 -0.69
C LYS A 159 -23.32 -19.45 -0.40
N GLU A 160 -22.96 -19.76 0.84
CA GLU A 160 -22.51 -21.10 1.24
C GLU A 160 -23.68 -21.97 1.74
N ILE A 161 -24.87 -21.38 1.95
CA ILE A 161 -26.09 -22.06 2.39
C ILE A 161 -26.99 -22.44 1.19
N GLU A 162 -26.79 -21.82 0.03
CA GLU A 162 -27.46 -22.12 -1.26
C GLU A 162 -26.64 -23.12 -2.09
#